data_AF-A0A2P8L6B8-F1
#
_entry.id   AF-A0A2P8L6B8-F1
#
_cell.length_a   1.000
_cell.length_b   1.000
_cell.length_c   1.000
_cell.angle_alpha   90.00
_cell.angle_beta   90.00
_cell.angle_gamma   90.00
#
_symmetry.space_group_name_H-M   'P 1'
#
loop_
_entity.id
_entity.type
_entity.pdbx_description
1 polymer ?
#
loop_
_entity_poly.entity_id
_entity_poly.type
_entity_poly.pdbx_seq_one_letter_code
_entity_poly.pdbx_strand_id
1 'polypeptide(L)'
;MRHELIGRPREAGDPGVGKIPEVGALKVVILNGSRQIDQVVPGVGDNGAPGWQTQRVLSESGLPKGIYPLSSALDAGKKVHPQQFGGQVLHFDEKNVYQFGPDRGDGKFSVVKHDRKIFDQALNGKEPVVGKFYEVSYARGVGKVKGEVSREEGEKLQHRKVNKI
;
A
#
# COMPACT_ATOMS: atom_id res chain seq x y z
N MET A 1 -1.87 -4.01 -25.85
CA MET A 1 -2.09 -4.59 -24.50
C MET A 1 -0.92 -5.51 -24.20
N ARG A 2 -0.06 -5.17 -23.22
CA ARG A 2 0.98 -6.10 -22.75
C ARG A 2 0.31 -7.03 -21.75
N HIS A 3 0.29 -8.32 -22.03
CA HIS A 3 -0.23 -9.33 -21.12
C HIS A 3 0.57 -9.24 -19.82
N GLU A 4 -0.06 -8.83 -18.73
CA GLU A 4 0.54 -8.87 -17.40
C GLU A 4 0.77 -10.34 -17.06
N LEU A 5 2.04 -10.73 -16.87
CA LEU A 5 2.40 -12.11 -16.55
C LEU A 5 1.94 -12.43 -15.13
N ILE A 6 0.94 -13.31 -15.01
CA ILE A 6 0.65 -13.99 -13.75
C ILE A 6 1.87 -14.85 -13.42
N GLY A 7 2.49 -14.58 -12.28
CA GLY A 7 3.65 -15.32 -11.81
C GLY A 7 3.25 -16.70 -11.30
N ARG A 8 4.25 -17.58 -11.20
CA ARG A 8 4.08 -18.90 -10.56
C ARG A 8 3.64 -18.75 -9.09
N PRO A 9 3.01 -19.80 -8.51
CA PRO A 9 2.87 -19.93 -7.06
C PRO A 9 4.19 -19.61 -6.33
N ARG A 10 4.07 -18.97 -5.17
CA ARG A 10 5.21 -18.70 -4.30
C ARG A 10 5.36 -19.85 -3.32
N GLU A 11 6.57 -20.38 -3.22
CA GLU A 11 6.89 -21.56 -2.42
C GLU A 11 7.32 -21.19 -1.00
N ALA A 12 7.24 -22.14 -0.07
CA ALA A 12 7.78 -21.96 1.28
C ALA A 12 9.29 -21.62 1.21
N GLY A 13 9.68 -20.48 1.77
CA GLY A 13 11.05 -19.95 1.71
C GLY A 13 11.26 -18.84 0.67
N ASP A 14 10.32 -18.61 -0.25
CA ASP A 14 10.36 -17.43 -1.12
C ASP A 14 10.22 -16.15 -0.28
N PRO A 15 10.92 -15.04 -0.64
CA PRO A 15 10.78 -13.77 0.06
C PRO A 15 9.33 -13.30 0.13
N GLY A 16 8.83 -13.08 1.35
CA GLY A 16 7.46 -12.64 1.60
C GLY A 16 6.42 -13.77 1.65
N VAL A 17 6.84 -15.03 1.61
CA VAL A 17 6.02 -16.18 1.99
C VAL A 17 6.19 -16.43 3.49
N GLY A 18 5.31 -15.81 4.27
CA GLY A 18 5.14 -16.07 5.71
C GLY A 18 3.83 -16.81 5.99
N LYS A 19 3.25 -16.59 7.17
CA LYS A 19 1.91 -17.09 7.51
C LYS A 19 0.91 -16.71 6.40
N ILE A 20 0.18 -17.68 5.87
CA ILE A 20 -0.88 -17.47 4.88
C ILE A 20 -2.10 -16.85 5.60
N PRO A 21 -2.50 -15.61 5.28
CA PRO A 21 -3.74 -15.01 5.79
C PRO A 21 -4.96 -15.58 5.04
N GLU A 22 -6.11 -14.93 5.18
CA GLU A 22 -7.32 -15.29 4.44
C GLU A 22 -7.14 -15.22 2.92
N VAL A 23 -7.93 -16.04 2.21
CA VAL A 23 -8.03 -16.00 0.74
C VAL A 23 -8.37 -14.58 0.29
N GLY A 24 -7.71 -14.13 -0.78
CA GLY A 24 -7.91 -12.80 -1.35
C GLY A 24 -7.04 -11.71 -0.72
N ALA A 25 -6.36 -11.98 0.40
CA ALA A 25 -5.43 -11.03 1.00
C ALA A 25 -4.31 -10.64 0.04
N LEU A 26 -3.94 -9.36 0.06
CA LEU A 26 -2.93 -8.77 -0.82
C LEU A 26 -1.68 -8.37 -0.05
N LYS A 27 -0.53 -8.47 -0.72
CA LYS A 27 0.72 -7.83 -0.30
C LYS A 27 1.44 -7.24 -1.50
N VAL A 28 2.21 -6.19 -1.26
CA VAL A 28 3.12 -5.59 -2.24
C VAL A 28 4.54 -5.97 -1.86
N VAL A 29 5.25 -6.64 -2.77
CA VAL A 29 6.65 -7.03 -2.58
C VAL A 29 7.52 -6.15 -3.46
N ILE A 30 8.44 -5.41 -2.86
CA ILE A 30 9.38 -4.53 -3.57
C ILE A 30 10.78 -5.08 -3.35
N LEU A 31 11.26 -5.83 -4.35
CA LEU A 31 12.57 -6.47 -4.34
C LEU A 31 13.12 -6.51 -5.77
N ASN A 32 14.45 -6.47 -5.87
CA ASN A 32 15.18 -6.68 -7.12
C ASN A 32 14.74 -5.76 -8.28
N GLY A 33 14.49 -4.46 -8.03
CA GLY A 33 14.11 -3.52 -9.09
C GLY A 33 12.65 -3.63 -9.54
N SER A 34 11.84 -4.44 -8.87
CA SER A 34 10.45 -4.72 -9.24
C SER A 34 9.48 -4.54 -8.07
N ARG A 35 8.24 -4.24 -8.42
CA ARG A 35 7.09 -4.24 -7.52
C ARG A 35 6.14 -5.35 -7.93
N GLN A 36 5.95 -6.34 -7.07
CA GLN A 36 5.10 -7.50 -7.31
C GLN A 36 3.84 -7.38 -6.45
N ILE A 37 2.69 -7.62 -7.07
CA ILE A 37 1.40 -7.68 -6.37
C ILE A 37 1.07 -9.14 -6.17
N ASP A 38 1.14 -9.61 -4.93
CA ASP A 38 0.84 -10.99 -4.56
C ASP A 38 -0.53 -11.07 -3.90
N GLN A 39 -1.28 -12.13 -4.22
CA GLN A 39 -2.57 -12.43 -3.62
C GLN A 39 -2.59 -13.87 -3.08
N VAL A 40 -3.30 -14.11 -1.97
CA VAL A 40 -3.61 -15.47 -1.53
C VAL A 40 -4.71 -16.05 -2.39
N VAL A 41 -4.42 -17.13 -3.11
CA VAL A 41 -5.34 -17.81 -4.04
C VAL A 41 -5.63 -19.23 -3.53
N PRO A 42 -6.90 -19.70 -3.55
CA PRO A 42 -7.23 -21.07 -3.17
C PRO A 42 -6.52 -22.11 -4.06
N GLY A 43 -6.09 -23.24 -3.50
CA GLY A 43 -5.52 -24.35 -4.28
C GLY A 43 -4.10 -24.16 -4.79
N VAL A 44 -3.49 -22.99 -4.54
CA VAL A 44 -2.14 -22.63 -5.03
C VAL A 44 -1.03 -23.11 -4.09
N GLY A 45 -1.33 -23.24 -2.80
CA GLY A 45 -0.36 -23.67 -1.80
C GLY A 45 -0.26 -25.19 -1.68
N ASP A 46 0.64 -25.62 -0.82
CA ASP A 46 0.92 -27.04 -0.56
C ASP A 46 -0.36 -27.85 -0.29
N ASN A 47 -0.44 -29.03 -0.91
CA ASN A 47 -1.55 -29.97 -0.75
C ASN A 47 -2.93 -29.36 -1.08
N GLY A 48 -2.99 -28.38 -1.99
CA GLY A 48 -4.24 -27.71 -2.37
C GLY A 48 -4.73 -26.68 -1.35
N ALA A 49 -3.91 -26.31 -0.38
CA ALA A 49 -4.21 -25.21 0.53
C ALA A 49 -4.17 -23.85 -0.21
N PRO A 50 -4.72 -22.76 0.37
CA PRO A 50 -4.47 -21.43 -0.13
C PRO A 50 -2.98 -21.08 -0.12
N GLY A 51 -2.50 -20.43 -1.17
CA GLY A 51 -1.08 -20.05 -1.32
C GLY A 51 -0.92 -18.67 -1.93
N TRP A 52 0.26 -18.07 -1.74
CA TRP A 52 0.57 -16.79 -2.38
C TRP A 52 0.87 -17.00 -3.86
N GLN A 53 0.29 -16.16 -4.72
CA GLN A 53 0.61 -16.10 -6.14
C GLN A 53 0.81 -14.66 -6.57
N THR A 54 1.86 -14.42 -7.35
CA THR A 54 2.08 -13.11 -7.97
C THR A 54 1.05 -12.89 -9.07
N GLN A 55 0.20 -11.89 -8.89
CA GLN A 55 -0.80 -11.50 -9.87
C GLN A 55 -0.20 -10.58 -10.93
N ARG A 56 0.73 -9.69 -10.53
CA ARG A 56 1.37 -8.71 -11.42
C ARG A 56 2.81 -8.42 -11.02
N VAL A 57 3.64 -8.13 -12.02
CA VAL A 57 5.01 -7.59 -11.84
C VAL A 57 5.10 -6.24 -12.54
N LEU A 58 5.45 -5.21 -11.78
CA LEU A 58 5.48 -3.81 -12.21
C LEU A 58 6.85 -3.20 -11.86
N SER A 59 7.12 -1.98 -12.33
CA SER A 59 8.32 -1.23 -11.94
C SER A 59 8.35 -0.91 -10.45
N GLU A 60 9.54 -0.86 -9.86
CA GLU A 60 9.76 -0.46 -8.46
C GLU A 60 9.28 0.97 -8.15
N SER A 61 9.27 1.86 -9.15
CA SER A 61 8.75 3.24 -9.03
C SER A 61 9.37 4.05 -7.88
N GLY A 62 10.63 3.77 -7.54
CA GLY A 62 11.37 4.46 -6.48
C GLY A 62 10.82 4.19 -5.08
N LEU A 63 10.09 3.08 -4.88
CA LEU A 63 9.58 2.68 -3.58
C LEU A 63 10.69 2.00 -2.75
N PRO A 64 10.71 2.15 -1.42
CA PRO A 64 11.64 1.44 -0.56
C PRO A 64 11.43 -0.08 -0.64
N LYS A 65 12.54 -0.82 -0.60
CA LYS A 65 12.52 -2.28 -0.58
C LYS A 65 11.80 -2.79 0.66
N GLY A 66 10.97 -3.81 0.47
CA GLY A 66 10.24 -4.43 1.57
C GLY A 66 9.07 -5.29 1.13
N ILE A 67 8.41 -5.89 2.11
CA ILE A 67 7.17 -6.65 1.92
C ILE A 67 6.10 -5.96 2.76
N TYR A 68 5.04 -5.53 2.09
CA TYR A 68 4.01 -4.69 2.66
C TYR A 68 2.64 -5.39 2.56
N PRO A 69 2.21 -6.11 3.61
CA PRO A 69 0.87 -6.69 3.66
C PRO A 69 -0.18 -5.58 3.66
N LEU A 70 -1.14 -5.64 2.74
CA LEU A 70 -2.20 -4.63 2.63
C LEU A 70 -3.39 -4.94 3.56
N SER A 71 -3.56 -6.20 3.96
CA SER A 71 -4.60 -6.63 4.92
C SER A 71 -4.41 -6.04 6.32
N SER A 72 -3.17 -5.69 6.70
CA SER A 72 -2.85 -5.05 7.98
C SER A 72 -2.73 -3.53 7.89
N ALA A 73 -3.12 -2.93 6.76
CA ALA A 73 -3.08 -1.49 6.57
C ALA A 73 -4.02 -0.77 7.56
N LEU A 74 -3.53 0.32 8.12
CA LEU A 74 -4.29 1.17 9.02
C LEU A 74 -5.38 1.91 8.25
N ASP A 75 -6.62 1.76 8.67
CA ASP A 75 -7.75 2.46 8.06
C ASP A 75 -7.82 3.92 8.53
N ALA A 76 -7.51 4.86 7.63
CA ALA A 76 -7.52 6.30 7.96
C ALA A 76 -8.93 6.81 8.26
N GLY A 77 -9.97 6.23 7.64
CA GLY A 77 -11.35 6.67 7.79
C GLY A 77 -11.99 6.26 9.12
N LYS A 78 -11.42 5.27 9.83
CA LYS A 78 -11.97 4.78 11.09
C LYS A 78 -11.69 5.68 12.30
N LYS A 79 -10.80 6.66 12.20
CA LYS A 79 -10.45 7.52 13.34
C LYS A 79 -11.27 8.80 13.35
N VAL A 80 -11.75 9.15 14.55
CA VAL A 80 -12.58 10.33 14.78
C VAL A 80 -11.74 11.60 14.92
N HIS A 81 -10.54 11.48 15.52
CA HIS A 81 -9.63 12.62 15.70
C HIS A 81 -9.00 13.05 14.38
N PRO A 82 -8.71 14.35 14.21
CA PRO A 82 -7.98 14.84 13.05
C PRO A 82 -6.65 14.10 12.86
N GLN A 83 -6.37 13.71 11.62
CA GLN A 83 -5.12 13.07 11.25
C GLN A 83 -4.57 13.66 9.97
N GLN A 84 -3.26 13.68 9.84
CA GLN A 84 -2.56 14.07 8.63
C GLN A 84 -1.57 12.97 8.28
N PHE A 85 -1.57 12.59 7.03
CA PHE A 85 -0.71 11.57 6.46
C PHE A 85 0.03 12.18 5.29
N GLY A 86 1.35 12.05 5.29
CA GLY A 86 2.19 12.36 4.14
C GLY A 86 3.10 11.17 3.90
N GLY A 87 3.28 10.80 2.64
CA GLY A 87 4.01 9.60 2.27
C GLY A 87 3.85 9.21 0.81
N GLN A 88 4.63 8.24 0.40
CA GLN A 88 4.62 7.74 -0.98
C GLN A 88 3.43 6.81 -1.19
N VAL A 89 2.75 6.92 -2.34
CA VAL A 89 1.72 5.94 -2.75
C VAL A 89 2.40 4.62 -3.10
N LEU A 90 2.09 3.59 -2.32
CA LEU A 90 2.59 2.22 -2.46
C LEU A 90 1.82 1.46 -3.55
N HIS A 91 0.49 1.53 -3.50
CA HIS A 91 -0.41 0.79 -4.37
C HIS A 91 -1.81 1.42 -4.36
N PHE A 92 -2.65 1.05 -5.32
CA PHE A 92 -4.06 1.35 -5.30
C PHE A 92 -4.84 0.24 -6.00
N ASP A 93 -6.09 0.05 -5.58
CA ASP A 93 -7.07 -0.80 -6.23
C ASP A 93 -8.33 0.03 -6.55
N GLU A 94 -9.41 -0.65 -6.95
CA GLU A 94 -10.70 -0.01 -7.29
C GLU A 94 -11.34 0.76 -6.13
N LYS A 95 -11.01 0.40 -4.89
CA LYS A 95 -11.65 0.92 -3.67
C LYS A 95 -10.71 1.70 -2.78
N ASN A 96 -9.41 1.44 -2.85
CA ASN A 96 -8.44 1.96 -1.89
C ASN A 96 -7.20 2.54 -2.56
N VAL A 97 -6.61 3.53 -1.89
CA VAL A 97 -5.22 3.96 -2.11
C VAL A 97 -4.42 3.63 -0.86
N TYR A 98 -3.28 2.98 -1.06
CA TYR A 98 -2.34 2.58 -0.02
C TYR A 98 -1.12 3.49 -0.04
N GLN A 99 -0.83 4.10 1.09
CA GLN A 99 0.28 5.04 1.27
C GLN A 99 1.18 4.53 2.39
N PHE A 100 2.49 4.83 2.32
CA PHE A 100 3.30 4.70 3.53
C PHE A 100 2.82 5.72 4.57
N GLY A 101 2.48 5.19 5.74
CA GLY A 101 2.05 5.96 6.88
C GLY A 101 3.20 6.33 7.80
N PRO A 102 2.87 6.85 8.99
CA PRO A 102 3.84 7.30 9.96
C PRO A 102 4.87 6.22 10.29
N ASP A 103 6.10 6.67 10.51
CA ASP A 103 7.18 5.83 11.03
C ASP A 103 6.76 5.24 12.38
N ARG A 104 6.93 3.93 12.54
CA ARG A 104 6.61 3.22 13.78
C ARG A 104 7.78 3.22 14.78
N GLY A 105 8.93 3.75 14.39
CA GLY A 105 10.14 3.83 15.22
C GLY A 105 10.92 2.51 15.30
N ASP A 106 10.46 1.47 14.62
CA ASP A 106 11.12 0.16 14.49
C ASP A 106 11.88 0.01 13.15
N GLY A 107 12.07 1.12 12.43
CA GLY A 107 12.66 1.15 11.10
C GLY A 107 11.75 0.59 10.00
N LYS A 108 10.47 0.33 10.29
CA LYS A 108 9.48 -0.13 9.32
C LYS A 108 8.39 0.91 9.11
N PHE A 109 7.99 1.06 7.86
CA PHE A 109 6.87 1.90 7.49
C PHE A 109 5.55 1.20 7.81
N SER A 110 4.63 1.92 8.45
CA SER A 110 3.23 1.53 8.43
C SER A 110 2.65 1.70 7.02
N VAL A 111 1.62 0.94 6.69
CA VAL A 111 0.78 1.19 5.51
C VAL A 111 -0.54 1.76 6.01
N VAL A 112 -0.98 2.85 5.39
CA VAL A 112 -2.29 3.46 5.62
C VAL A 112 -3.12 3.26 4.37
N LYS A 113 -4.39 2.91 4.54
CA LYS A 113 -5.36 2.81 3.46
C LYS A 113 -6.36 3.97 3.52
N HIS A 114 -6.68 4.49 2.35
CA HIS A 114 -7.63 5.58 2.11
C HIS A 114 -8.72 5.13 1.15
N ASP A 115 -9.91 5.71 1.25
CA ASP A 115 -10.96 5.54 0.24
C ASP A 115 -10.46 6.09 -1.10
N ARG A 116 -10.62 5.34 -2.20
CA ARG A 116 -10.20 5.78 -3.53
C ARG A 116 -10.89 7.06 -3.99
N LYS A 117 -12.15 7.28 -3.59
CA LYS A 117 -12.96 8.43 -4.02
C LYS A 117 -12.35 9.78 -3.66
N ILE A 118 -11.62 9.89 -2.54
CA ILE A 118 -11.01 11.17 -2.15
C ILE A 118 -9.86 11.55 -3.10
N PHE A 119 -9.20 10.56 -3.72
CA PHE A 119 -8.19 10.78 -4.76
C PHE A 119 -8.85 11.09 -6.09
N ASP A 120 -9.89 10.36 -6.48
CA ASP A 120 -10.62 10.65 -7.71
C ASP A 120 -11.17 12.08 -7.71
N GLN A 121 -11.68 12.56 -6.57
CA GLN A 121 -12.10 13.96 -6.42
C GLN A 121 -10.94 14.95 -6.54
N ALA A 122 -9.83 14.70 -5.86
CA ALA A 122 -8.69 15.63 -5.85
C ALA A 122 -7.89 15.65 -7.16
N LEU A 123 -7.91 14.55 -7.90
CA LEU A 123 -7.16 14.37 -9.14
C LEU A 123 -8.04 14.49 -10.39
N ASN A 124 -9.28 14.98 -10.25
CA ASN A 124 -10.25 15.14 -11.34
C ASN A 124 -10.44 13.85 -12.15
N GLY A 125 -10.61 12.72 -11.46
CA GLY A 125 -10.80 11.39 -12.03
C GLY A 125 -9.53 10.71 -12.52
N LYS A 126 -8.36 11.35 -12.43
CA LYS A 126 -7.07 10.71 -12.77
C LYS A 126 -6.62 9.77 -11.66
N GLU A 127 -5.89 8.74 -12.05
CA GLU A 127 -5.31 7.80 -11.09
C GLU A 127 -4.18 8.44 -10.27
N PRO A 128 -4.05 8.09 -8.97
CA PRO A 128 -2.89 8.45 -8.18
C PRO A 128 -1.65 7.75 -8.73
N VAL A 129 -0.51 8.44 -8.69
CA VAL A 129 0.74 7.91 -9.24
C VAL A 129 1.50 7.18 -8.15
N VAL A 130 1.73 5.89 -8.35
CA VAL A 130 2.60 5.08 -7.48
C VAL A 130 4.00 5.67 -7.47
N GLY A 131 4.59 5.78 -6.28
CA GLY A 131 5.92 6.36 -6.11
C GLY A 131 5.91 7.88 -5.91
N LYS A 132 4.76 8.55 -6.13
CA LYS A 132 4.61 9.98 -5.79
C LYS A 132 4.16 10.16 -4.34
N PHE A 133 4.56 11.29 -3.78
CA PHE A 133 4.19 11.67 -2.42
C PHE A 133 2.93 12.52 -2.46
N TYR A 134 1.98 12.19 -1.59
CA TYR A 134 0.76 12.95 -1.42
C TYR A 134 0.57 13.30 0.04
N GLU A 135 -0.15 14.39 0.30
CA GLU A 135 -0.65 14.71 1.62
C GLU A 135 -2.16 14.44 1.68
N VAL A 136 -2.59 13.73 2.72
CA VAL A 136 -3.99 13.39 2.98
C VAL A 136 -4.33 13.78 4.41
N SER A 137 -5.38 14.58 4.57
CA SER A 137 -5.93 14.96 5.87
C SER A 137 -7.25 14.27 6.12
N TYR A 138 -7.51 13.87 7.36
CA TYR A 138 -8.79 13.35 7.83
C TYR A 138 -9.31 14.20 8.99
N ALA A 139 -10.62 14.46 9.00
CA ALA A 139 -11.32 15.01 10.15
C ALA A 139 -12.66 14.30 10.32
N ARG A 140 -12.92 13.74 11.51
CA ARG A 140 -14.16 13.00 11.80
C ARG A 140 -14.47 11.90 10.76
N GLY A 141 -13.44 11.16 10.34
CA GLY A 141 -13.55 10.10 9.33
C GLY A 141 -13.64 10.57 7.87
N VAL A 142 -13.76 11.88 7.61
CA VAL A 142 -13.81 12.43 6.25
C VAL A 142 -12.41 12.77 5.76
N GLY A 143 -11.97 12.09 4.70
CA GLY A 143 -10.66 12.29 4.08
C GLY A 143 -10.67 13.37 3.00
N LYS A 144 -9.56 14.08 2.85
CA LYS A 144 -9.29 15.02 1.75
C LYS A 144 -7.82 14.96 1.37
N VAL A 145 -7.54 14.71 0.10
CA VAL A 145 -6.18 14.86 -0.45
C VAL A 145 -5.90 16.36 -0.60
N LYS A 146 -4.76 16.80 -0.07
CA LYS A 146 -4.30 18.19 -0.12
C LYS A 146 -3.52 18.48 -1.39
N GLY A 147 -2.82 17.49 -1.92
CA GLY A 147 -2.09 17.56 -3.19
C GLY A 147 -0.93 16.57 -3.23
N GLU A 148 -0.26 16.53 -4.39
CA GLU A 148 1.11 16.00 -4.49
C GLU A 148 2.04 16.93 -3.72
N VAL A 149 2.97 16.36 -2.96
CA VAL A 149 3.99 17.10 -2.20
C VAL A 149 5.38 16.64 -2.63
N SER A 150 6.41 17.43 -2.31
CA SER A 150 7.78 17.00 -2.54
C SER A 150 8.13 15.77 -1.68
N ARG A 151 9.19 15.05 -2.06
CA ARG A 151 9.70 13.93 -1.27
C ARG A 151 10.08 14.38 0.14
N GLU A 152 10.78 15.51 0.24
CA GLU A 152 11.24 16.07 1.50
C GLU A 152 10.07 16.44 2.42
N GLU A 153 9.00 17.04 1.88
CA GLU A 153 7.79 17.35 2.65
C GLU A 153 7.05 16.08 3.06
N GLY A 154 6.92 15.11 2.16
CA GLY A 154 6.29 13.83 2.43
C GLY A 154 6.99 13.05 3.53
N GLU A 155 8.31 12.92 3.47
CA GLU A 155 9.13 12.28 4.51
C GLU A 155 9.01 13.02 5.85
N LYS A 156 9.02 14.36 5.86
CA LYS A 156 8.80 15.14 7.10
C LYS A 156 7.43 14.85 7.73
N LEU A 157 6.37 14.80 6.93
CA LEU A 157 5.02 14.46 7.40
C LEU A 157 4.96 13.02 7.91
N GLN A 158 5.69 12.10 7.28
CA GLN A 158 5.76 10.70 7.67
C GLN A 158 6.51 10.46 8.98
N HIS A 159 7.58 11.23 9.23
CA HIS A 159 8.35 11.18 10.48
C HIS A 159 7.72 12.03 11.60
N ARG A 160 6.70 12.83 11.29
CA ARG A 160 5.96 13.56 12.31
C ARG A 160 5.18 12.54 13.14
N LYS A 161 5.43 12.51 14.46
CA LYS A 161 4.51 11.83 15.39
C LYS A 161 3.11 12.38 15.11
N VAL A 162 2.13 11.51 14.92
CA VAL A 162 0.73 11.91 14.73
C VAL A 162 0.32 12.71 15.95
N ASN A 163 0.41 14.03 15.88
CA ASN A 163 0.05 14.90 16.98
C ASN A 163 -1.47 14.84 17.11
N LYS A 164 -1.94 14.47 18.31
CA LYS A 164 -3.30 14.80 18.73
C LYS A 164 -3.36 16.33 18.74
N ILE A 165 -4.17 16.90 17.85
CA ILE A 165 -4.59 18.30 17.96
C ILE A 165 -5.65 18.36 19.05
#